data_AF-A0A4R4W3J6-F1
#
_entry.id   AF-A0A4R4W3J6-F1
#
_cell.length_a   1.000
_cell.length_b   1.000
_cell.length_c   1.000
_cell.angle_alpha   90.00
_cell.angle_beta   90.00
_cell.angle_gamma   90.00
#
_symmetry.space_group_name_H-M   'P 1'
#
loop_
_entity.id
_entity.type
_entity.pdbx_description
1 polymer ?
#
loop_
_entity_poly.entity_id
_entity_poly.type
_entity_poly.pdbx_seq_one_letter_code
_entity_poly.pdbx_strand_id
1 'polypeptide(L)'
;PAPTATETKVPVRTPVTASTKPIPTKAKPTAVAPRKTTKTVVEFRTIAFKKKTVTDDQLAKGEKIVTTKGADGTRRLTYEVTYVDGVQTAKELVKQEVTKQPRTQVTTVGTRTDEESGCDPNYSGGCVPIASDVDCAGGSGNGPEYVSGPVRVVGNDIYDLDRDNDGFGCED
;
A
#
# COMPACT_ATOMS: atom_id res chain seq x y z
N PRO A 1 31.64 32.75 -12.97
CA PRO A 1 31.44 34.04 -12.28
C PRO A 1 31.73 33.86 -10.79
N ALA A 2 32.91 34.33 -10.35
CA ALA A 2 33.29 34.39 -8.94
C ALA A 2 32.83 35.73 -8.34
N PRO A 3 32.71 35.81 -7.01
CA PRO A 3 33.17 36.98 -6.25
C PRO A 3 34.35 36.53 -5.39
N THR A 4 35.59 36.88 -5.74
CA THR A 4 36.28 38.17 -5.53
C THR A 4 36.51 38.46 -4.04
N ALA A 5 37.73 38.17 -3.61
CA ALA A 5 38.34 38.56 -2.36
C ALA A 5 38.61 40.08 -2.31
N THR A 6 38.71 40.64 -1.11
CA THR A 6 39.32 41.97 -0.89
C THR A 6 40.26 41.88 0.31
N GLU A 7 41.56 42.02 0.01
CA GLU A 7 42.64 42.29 0.94
C GLU A 7 42.64 43.77 1.37
N THR A 8 43.18 44.09 2.55
CA THR A 8 44.04 45.27 2.78
C THR A 8 44.98 45.09 3.98
N LYS A 9 46.23 44.73 3.65
CA LYS A 9 47.58 45.20 4.07
C LYS A 9 47.85 46.00 5.39
N VAL A 10 48.64 45.38 6.28
CA VAL A 10 49.87 45.75 7.10
C VAL A 10 50.15 47.20 7.59
N PRO A 11 50.90 47.44 8.72
CA PRO A 11 52.38 47.46 8.64
C PRO A 11 53.18 46.90 9.87
N VAL A 12 54.48 46.80 9.60
CA VAL A 12 55.64 46.19 10.26
C VAL A 12 56.12 46.88 11.56
N ARG A 13 56.79 46.14 12.45
CA ARG A 13 57.98 46.58 13.24
C ARG A 13 58.80 45.36 13.77
N THR A 14 60.08 45.34 13.45
CA THR A 14 61.19 44.46 13.92
C THR A 14 61.92 45.09 15.15
N PRO A 15 63.05 44.56 15.68
CA PRO A 15 63.35 43.24 16.26
C PRO A 15 64.05 43.35 17.64
N VAL A 16 64.05 42.33 18.53
CA VAL A 16 65.07 42.22 19.61
C VAL A 16 65.34 40.76 20.02
N THR A 17 66.62 40.51 20.31
CA THR A 17 67.36 39.24 20.40
C THR A 17 67.35 38.57 21.79
N ALA A 18 67.42 37.24 21.77
CA ALA A 18 68.15 36.28 22.64
C ALA A 18 67.82 36.05 24.14
N SER A 19 67.97 34.74 24.49
CA SER A 19 68.24 34.12 25.80
C SER A 19 67.07 34.08 26.81
N THR A 20 66.73 32.97 27.50
CA THR A 20 67.43 31.72 27.88
C THR A 20 66.38 30.69 28.32
N LYS A 21 66.62 29.38 28.10
CA LYS A 21 65.89 28.25 28.74
C LYS A 21 66.16 28.30 30.28
N PRO A 22 65.28 27.80 31.18
CA PRO A 22 64.90 26.38 31.23
C PRO A 22 63.41 26.07 31.50
N ILE A 23 62.99 24.90 30.99
CA ILE A 23 61.75 24.17 31.33
C ILE A 23 61.82 23.72 32.80
N PRO A 24 60.76 23.93 33.60
CA PRO A 24 59.86 22.84 33.99
C PRO A 24 58.40 23.32 33.92
N THR A 25 57.43 22.57 33.43
CA THR A 25 56.98 21.29 33.96
C THR A 25 56.04 20.73 32.91
N LYS A 26 56.15 19.45 32.53
CA LYS A 26 55.13 18.78 31.72
C LYS A 26 53.79 18.90 32.46
N ALA A 27 52.91 19.79 32.01
CA ALA A 27 51.49 19.65 32.30
C ALA A 27 51.06 18.33 31.68
N LYS A 28 50.75 17.35 32.53
CA LYS A 28 50.06 16.12 32.15
C LYS A 28 48.85 16.54 31.29
N PRO A 29 48.66 16.02 30.06
CA PRO A 29 47.43 16.27 29.34
C PRO A 29 46.30 15.75 30.23
N THR A 30 45.53 16.66 30.81
CA THR A 30 44.28 16.31 31.46
C THR A 30 43.42 15.78 30.33
N ALA A 31 43.31 14.46 30.21
CA ALA A 31 42.45 13.81 29.24
C ALA A 31 41.06 14.41 29.44
N VAL A 32 40.62 15.23 28.49
CA VAL A 32 39.28 15.81 28.52
C VAL A 32 38.33 14.62 28.45
N ALA A 33 37.57 14.39 29.52
CA ALA A 33 36.63 13.29 29.56
C ALA A 33 35.65 13.46 28.38
N PRO A 34 35.32 12.38 27.66
CA PRO A 34 34.49 12.47 26.47
C PRO A 34 33.11 13.04 26.86
N ARG A 35 32.64 14.05 26.11
CA ARG A 35 31.40 14.75 26.45
C ARG A 35 30.22 13.93 25.95
N LYS A 36 29.49 13.31 26.90
CA LYS A 36 28.22 12.64 26.62
C LYS A 36 27.08 13.65 26.59
N THR A 37 26.23 13.57 25.57
CA THR A 37 24.98 14.35 25.47
C THR A 37 23.85 13.46 24.99
N THR A 38 22.64 13.67 25.49
CA THR A 38 21.44 12.96 25.05
C THR A 38 20.49 13.92 24.35
N LYS A 39 19.79 13.44 23.31
CA LYS A 39 18.76 14.19 22.61
C LYS A 39 17.52 13.35 22.42
N THR A 40 16.36 13.98 22.56
CA THR A 40 15.08 13.38 22.18
C THR A 40 14.84 13.59 20.69
N VAL A 41 14.62 12.51 19.95
CA VAL A 41 14.30 12.54 18.52
C VAL A 41 12.93 11.93 18.31
N VAL A 42 12.06 12.63 17.59
CA VAL A 42 10.71 12.16 17.24
C VAL A 42 10.69 11.72 15.78
N GLU A 43 10.17 10.53 15.55
CA GLU A 43 10.10 9.91 14.22
C GLU A 43 8.67 9.40 13.98
N PHE A 44 8.12 9.64 12.80
CA PHE A 44 6.82 9.11 12.40
C PHE A 44 7.01 7.92 11.47
N ARG A 45 6.28 6.84 11.75
CA ARG A 45 6.25 5.64 10.90
C ARG A 45 4.82 5.33 10.51
N THR A 46 4.63 5.02 9.24
CA THR A 46 3.34 4.57 8.69
C THR A 46 2.93 3.25 9.31
N ILE A 47 1.64 3.10 9.59
CA ILE A 47 1.01 1.82 9.95
C ILE A 47 0.13 1.45 8.76
N ALA A 48 0.55 0.46 7.98
CA ALA A 48 -0.20 0.03 6.81
C ALA A 48 -1.62 -0.44 7.21
N PHE A 49 -2.63 -0.08 6.40
CA PHE A 49 -3.96 -0.65 6.60
C PHE A 49 -4.00 -2.15 6.29
N LYS A 50 -4.88 -2.86 6.99
CA LYS A 50 -5.20 -4.26 6.70
C LYS A 50 -6.28 -4.35 5.62
N LYS A 51 -6.30 -5.44 4.87
CA LYS A 51 -7.39 -5.76 3.94
C LYS A 51 -8.29 -6.83 4.55
N LYS A 52 -9.60 -6.66 4.41
CA LYS A 52 -10.62 -7.64 4.80
C LYS A 52 -11.55 -7.87 3.62
N THR A 53 -11.92 -9.13 3.42
CA THR A 53 -12.92 -9.53 2.45
C THR A 53 -14.20 -9.91 3.18
N VAL A 54 -15.35 -9.51 2.64
CA VAL A 54 -16.69 -9.89 3.10
C VAL A 54 -17.45 -10.44 1.90
N THR A 55 -18.26 -11.47 2.09
CA THR A 55 -19.12 -12.03 1.04
C THR A 55 -20.50 -11.41 1.08
N ASP A 56 -21.16 -11.33 -0.07
CA ASP A 56 -22.51 -10.78 -0.23
C ASP A 56 -23.27 -11.57 -1.29
N ASP A 57 -24.40 -12.16 -0.91
CA ASP A 57 -25.27 -12.96 -1.79
C ASP A 57 -26.18 -12.10 -2.68
N GLN A 58 -26.21 -10.79 -2.49
CA GLN A 58 -26.94 -9.89 -3.39
C GLN A 58 -26.09 -9.50 -4.61
N LEU A 59 -24.77 -9.57 -4.49
CA LEU A 59 -23.84 -9.26 -5.57
C LEU A 59 -23.54 -10.50 -6.42
N ALA A 60 -23.43 -10.30 -7.73
CA ALA A 60 -23.14 -11.38 -8.68
C ALA A 60 -21.82 -12.09 -8.32
N LYS A 61 -21.78 -13.42 -8.48
CA LYS A 61 -20.59 -14.20 -8.16
C LYS A 61 -19.34 -13.64 -8.82
N GLY A 62 -18.33 -13.33 -8.01
CA GLY A 62 -17.04 -12.84 -8.49
C GLY A 62 -16.97 -11.31 -8.66
N GLU A 63 -18.09 -10.58 -8.56
CA GLU A 63 -18.08 -9.12 -8.49
C GLU A 63 -17.34 -8.65 -7.23
N LYS A 64 -16.46 -7.65 -7.35
CA LYS A 64 -15.67 -7.15 -6.21
C LYS A 64 -15.80 -5.64 -6.09
N ILE A 65 -16.34 -5.19 -4.96
CA ILE A 65 -16.55 -3.76 -4.68
C ILE A 65 -15.80 -3.39 -3.41
N VAL A 66 -15.01 -2.31 -3.45
CA VAL A 66 -14.42 -1.74 -2.23
C VAL A 66 -15.48 -0.94 -1.49
N THR A 67 -16.15 -1.59 -0.52
CA THR A 67 -17.20 -0.97 0.31
C THR A 67 -16.65 -0.07 1.40
N THR A 68 -15.40 -0.27 1.80
CA THR A 68 -14.70 0.67 2.68
C THR A 68 -13.26 0.85 2.22
N LYS A 69 -12.89 2.07 1.85
CA LYS A 69 -11.51 2.40 1.48
C LYS A 69 -10.60 2.33 2.71
N GLY A 70 -9.46 1.65 2.55
CA GLY A 70 -8.42 1.60 3.56
C GLY A 70 -7.70 2.94 3.69
N ALA A 71 -7.17 3.21 4.89
CA ALA A 71 -6.33 4.36 5.13
C ALA A 71 -5.21 4.00 6.10
N ASP A 72 -3.98 4.38 5.75
CA ASP A 72 -2.84 4.16 6.63
C ASP A 72 -2.96 4.99 7.91
N GLY A 73 -2.51 4.36 8.99
CA GLY A 73 -2.28 4.99 10.28
C GLY A 73 -0.86 5.55 10.39
N THR A 74 -0.55 6.10 11.55
CA THR A 74 0.76 6.64 11.86
C THR A 74 1.08 6.37 13.33
N ARG A 75 2.29 5.87 13.60
CA ARG A 75 2.86 5.80 14.95
C ARG A 75 3.97 6.82 15.11
N ARG A 76 4.01 7.45 16.27
CA ARG A 76 5.09 8.31 16.74
C ARG A 76 6.03 7.47 17.59
N LEU A 77 7.31 7.53 17.25
CA LEU A 77 8.41 6.90 17.96
C LEU A 77 9.26 8.01 18.56
N THR A 78 9.41 8.00 19.87
CA THR A 78 10.30 8.91 20.59
C THR A 78 11.53 8.13 21.00
N TYR A 79 12.67 8.58 20.51
CA TYR A 79 13.97 7.99 20.80
C TYR A 79 14.77 8.89 21.71
N GLU A 80 15.53 8.28 22.62
CA GLU A 80 16.67 8.93 23.26
C GLU A 80 17.93 8.52 22.49
N VAL A 81 18.65 9.53 22.00
CA VAL A 81 19.85 9.34 21.19
C VAL A 81 21.04 9.89 21.96
N THR A 82 22.00 9.02 22.26
CA THR A 82 23.22 9.35 23.01
C THR A 82 24.36 9.64 22.04
N TYR A 83 25.00 10.77 22.24
CA TYR A 83 26.17 11.21 21.49
C TYR A 83 27.38 11.28 22.41
N VAL A 84 28.52 10.76 21.93
CA VAL A 84 29.83 10.92 22.55
C VAL A 84 30.68 11.72 21.59
N ASP A 85 31.17 12.88 22.04
CA ASP A 85 31.98 13.79 21.23
C ASP A 85 31.31 14.17 19.88
N GLY A 86 29.97 14.28 19.91
CA GLY A 86 29.15 14.63 18.74
C GLY A 86 28.76 13.45 17.84
N VAL A 87 29.31 12.25 18.07
CA VAL A 87 29.00 11.03 17.29
C VAL A 87 27.89 10.24 17.97
N GLN A 88 26.86 9.83 17.24
CA GLN A 88 25.79 8.98 17.77
C GLN A 88 26.36 7.62 18.16
N THR A 89 26.19 7.24 19.43
CA THR A 89 26.68 5.98 20.00
C THR A 89 25.56 5.04 20.43
N ALA A 90 24.38 5.57 20.74
CA ALA A 90 23.19 4.77 21.05
C ALA A 90 21.92 5.47 20.55
N LYS A 91 20.92 4.67 20.19
CA LYS A 91 19.55 5.10 19.90
C LYS A 91 18.60 4.10 20.53
N GLU A 92 17.85 4.53 21.54
CA GLU A 92 16.92 3.69 22.27
C GLU A 92 15.50 4.22 22.13
N LEU A 93 14.53 3.32 21.91
CA LEU A 93 13.12 3.67 21.82
C LEU A 93 12.55 3.82 23.23
N VAL A 94 12.25 5.05 23.64
CA VAL A 94 11.72 5.33 24.99
C VAL A 94 10.20 5.44 25.02
N LYS A 95 9.55 5.75 23.89
CA LYS A 95 8.09 5.82 23.79
C LYS A 95 7.61 5.49 22.38
N GLN A 96 6.51 4.74 22.29
CA GLN A 96 5.79 4.50 21.04
C GLN A 96 4.30 4.73 21.26
N GLU A 97 3.68 5.52 20.39
CA GLU A 97 2.24 5.81 20.44
C GLU A 97 1.65 5.86 19.04
N VAL A 98 0.43 5.34 18.87
CA VAL A 98 -0.32 5.48 17.62
C VAL A 98 -0.99 6.86 17.62
N THR A 99 -0.62 7.72 16.67
CA THR A 99 -1.20 9.07 16.52
C THR A 99 -2.37 9.09 15.55
N LYS A 100 -2.42 8.13 14.62
CA LYS A 100 -3.55 7.92 13.71
C LYS A 100 -3.79 6.42 13.56
N GLN A 101 -4.98 5.96 13.87
CA GLN A 101 -5.35 4.55 13.68
C GLN A 101 -5.46 4.23 12.18
N PRO A 102 -4.93 3.08 11.71
CA PRO A 102 -5.21 2.63 10.35
C PRO A 102 -6.68 2.21 10.22
N ARG A 103 -7.29 2.55 9.09
CA ARG A 103 -8.63 2.07 8.71
C ARG A 103 -8.48 0.87 7.80
N THR A 104 -9.01 -0.27 8.21
CA THR A 104 -9.08 -1.49 7.39
C THR A 104 -9.84 -1.23 6.09
N GLN A 105 -9.28 -1.67 4.97
CA GLN A 105 -10.00 -1.73 3.70
C GLN A 105 -10.94 -2.93 3.72
N VAL A 106 -12.21 -2.72 3.35
CA VAL A 106 -13.17 -3.80 3.15
C VAL A 106 -13.49 -3.90 1.66
N THR A 107 -13.32 -5.11 1.12
CA THR A 107 -13.77 -5.48 -0.21
C THR A 107 -14.89 -6.49 -0.06
N THR A 108 -16.06 -6.16 -0.59
CA THR A 108 -17.19 -7.07 -0.68
C THR A 108 -17.07 -7.87 -1.97
N VAL A 109 -17.25 -9.18 -1.89
CA VAL A 109 -17.19 -10.11 -3.03
C VAL A 109 -18.55 -10.78 -3.16
N GLY A 110 -19.13 -10.69 -4.35
CA GLY A 110 -20.40 -11.31 -4.64
C GLY A 110 -20.32 -12.83 -4.67
N THR A 111 -21.34 -13.48 -4.13
CA THR A 111 -21.48 -14.94 -4.07
C THR A 111 -22.77 -15.46 -4.70
N ARG A 112 -23.64 -14.57 -5.22
CA ARG A 112 -24.91 -14.97 -5.86
C ARG A 112 -24.65 -15.85 -7.07
N THR A 113 -25.17 -17.08 -7.04
CA THR A 113 -25.09 -18.02 -8.16
C THR A 113 -26.18 -17.73 -9.20
N ASP A 114 -25.98 -18.26 -10.40
CA ASP A 114 -26.97 -18.16 -11.48
C ASP A 114 -28.30 -18.81 -11.06
N GLU A 115 -28.27 -19.97 -10.39
CA GLU A 115 -29.47 -20.61 -9.83
C GLU A 115 -30.22 -19.71 -8.84
N GLU A 116 -29.50 -19.05 -7.93
CA GLU A 116 -30.10 -18.14 -6.94
C GLU A 116 -30.64 -16.86 -7.59
N SER A 117 -30.17 -16.56 -8.81
CA SER A 117 -30.69 -15.48 -9.64
C SER A 117 -31.84 -15.87 -10.57
N GLY A 118 -32.22 -17.15 -10.61
CA GLY A 118 -33.23 -17.69 -11.52
C GLY A 118 -32.72 -17.99 -12.94
N CYS A 119 -31.40 -17.96 -13.13
CA CYS A 119 -30.74 -18.31 -14.39
C CYS A 119 -30.22 -19.75 -14.31
N ASP A 120 -30.28 -20.48 -15.43
CA ASP A 120 -29.84 -21.85 -15.53
C ASP A 120 -28.31 -21.95 -15.52
N PRO A 121 -27.71 -22.73 -14.61
CA PRO A 121 -26.25 -22.78 -14.42
C PRO A 121 -25.52 -23.49 -15.55
N ASN A 122 -26.21 -24.14 -16.48
CA ASN A 122 -25.58 -24.72 -17.67
C ASN A 122 -25.17 -23.66 -18.70
N TYR A 123 -25.62 -22.42 -18.54
CA TYR A 123 -25.36 -21.30 -19.44
C TYR A 123 -24.74 -20.12 -18.68
N SER A 124 -23.92 -19.32 -19.37
CA SER A 124 -23.27 -18.13 -18.83
C SER A 124 -23.19 -17.02 -19.90
N GLY A 125 -22.75 -15.81 -19.53
CA GLY A 125 -22.68 -14.68 -20.48
C GLY A 125 -24.02 -13.99 -20.75
N GLY A 126 -25.14 -14.68 -20.50
CA GLY A 126 -26.49 -14.16 -20.41
C GLY A 126 -27.33 -14.99 -19.43
N CYS A 127 -28.45 -14.44 -18.95
CA CYS A 127 -29.37 -15.16 -18.08
C CYS A 127 -30.34 -15.99 -18.94
N VAL A 128 -30.10 -17.29 -19.02
CA VAL A 128 -31.08 -18.25 -19.56
C VAL A 128 -32.04 -18.59 -18.42
N PRO A 129 -33.35 -18.28 -18.51
CA PRO A 129 -34.30 -18.59 -17.44
C PRO A 129 -34.43 -20.10 -17.21
N ILE A 130 -34.68 -20.51 -15.97
CA ILE A 130 -34.98 -21.92 -15.65
C ILE A 130 -36.42 -22.22 -16.06
N ALA A 131 -36.61 -22.89 -17.20
CA ALA A 131 -37.91 -23.20 -17.76
C ALA A 131 -37.96 -24.64 -18.31
N SER A 132 -39.10 -25.06 -18.87
CA SER A 132 -39.19 -26.36 -19.55
C SER A 132 -38.53 -26.35 -20.93
N ASP A 133 -38.49 -25.19 -21.58
CA ASP A 133 -37.97 -24.95 -22.92
C ASP A 133 -37.62 -23.46 -23.03
N VAL A 134 -36.48 -23.13 -23.64
CA VAL A 134 -36.01 -21.75 -23.82
C VAL A 134 -35.46 -21.64 -25.23
N ASP A 135 -35.92 -20.64 -25.98
CA ASP A 135 -35.50 -20.41 -27.36
C ASP A 135 -34.66 -19.14 -27.52
N CYS A 136 -33.88 -19.06 -28.61
CA CYS A 136 -33.21 -17.82 -28.99
C CYS A 136 -34.22 -16.75 -29.44
N ALA A 137 -34.12 -15.55 -28.87
CA ALA A 137 -34.94 -14.40 -29.25
C ALA A 137 -34.68 -14.02 -30.71
N GLY A 138 -35.75 -13.92 -31.52
CA GLY A 138 -35.66 -13.63 -32.96
C GLY A 138 -35.68 -14.87 -33.87
N GLY A 139 -35.62 -16.07 -33.28
CA GLY A 139 -35.78 -17.33 -34.00
C GLY A 139 -37.25 -17.75 -34.24
N SER A 140 -37.44 -18.94 -34.82
CA SER A 140 -38.76 -19.57 -35.03
C SER A 140 -39.26 -20.40 -33.83
N GLY A 141 -38.72 -20.14 -32.64
CA GLY A 141 -38.95 -20.92 -31.43
C GLY A 141 -40.41 -21.00 -31.00
N ASN A 142 -40.77 -22.09 -30.32
CA ASN A 142 -42.12 -22.39 -29.83
C ASN A 142 -42.18 -22.50 -28.29
N GLY A 143 -41.10 -22.19 -27.61
CA GLY A 143 -40.91 -22.26 -26.18
C GLY A 143 -41.70 -21.18 -25.44
N PRO A 144 -41.94 -21.39 -24.13
CA PRO A 144 -42.60 -20.41 -23.27
C PRO A 144 -41.73 -19.19 -22.97
N GLU A 145 -40.40 -19.32 -23.08
CA GLU A 145 -39.42 -18.29 -22.73
C GLU A 145 -38.38 -18.13 -23.84
N TYR A 146 -37.82 -16.92 -23.95
CA TYR A 146 -36.79 -16.60 -24.94
C TYR A 146 -35.60 -15.90 -24.29
N VAL A 147 -34.39 -16.21 -24.75
CA VAL A 147 -33.14 -15.55 -24.31
C VAL A 147 -32.50 -14.78 -25.47
N SER A 148 -32.01 -13.57 -25.18
CA SER A 148 -31.20 -12.81 -26.14
C SER A 148 -29.72 -13.19 -25.98
N GLY A 149 -29.11 -13.69 -27.05
CA GLY A 149 -27.71 -14.09 -27.06
C GLY A 149 -26.71 -12.96 -27.33
N PRO A 150 -25.42 -13.30 -27.40
CA PRO A 150 -24.88 -14.67 -27.30
C PRO A 150 -24.86 -15.17 -25.85
N VAL A 151 -25.25 -16.43 -25.65
CA VAL A 151 -25.07 -17.17 -24.39
C VAL A 151 -23.95 -18.20 -24.57
N ARG A 152 -23.25 -18.54 -23.49
CA ARG A 152 -22.15 -19.51 -23.52
C ARG A 152 -22.55 -20.76 -22.75
N VAL A 153 -22.47 -21.92 -23.39
CA VAL A 153 -22.71 -23.20 -22.74
C VAL A 153 -21.51 -23.55 -21.85
N VAL A 154 -21.75 -23.71 -20.55
CA VAL A 154 -20.74 -24.08 -19.53
C VAL A 154 -20.97 -25.47 -18.96
N GLY A 155 -22.19 -25.99 -19.05
CA GLY A 155 -22.59 -27.32 -18.61
C GLY A 155 -23.11 -28.15 -19.78
N ASN A 156 -24.34 -28.64 -19.65
CA ASN A 156 -25.04 -29.35 -20.72
C ASN A 156 -25.97 -28.40 -21.46
N ASP A 157 -25.99 -28.46 -22.78
CA ASP A 157 -27.00 -27.75 -23.55
C ASP A 157 -28.35 -28.50 -23.47
N ILE A 158 -29.16 -28.16 -22.46
CA ILE A 158 -30.45 -28.82 -22.19
C ILE A 158 -31.62 -28.24 -22.99
N TYR A 159 -31.46 -27.03 -23.52
CA TYR A 159 -32.44 -26.33 -24.36
C TYR A 159 -32.00 -26.26 -25.83
N ASP A 160 -30.95 -26.99 -26.22
CA ASP A 160 -30.40 -27.04 -27.59
C ASP A 160 -30.13 -25.64 -28.20
N LEU A 161 -29.63 -24.69 -27.39
CA LEU A 161 -29.32 -23.30 -27.80
C LEU A 161 -28.04 -23.19 -28.64
N ASP A 162 -27.11 -24.13 -28.49
CA ASP A 162 -25.82 -24.25 -29.20
C ASP A 162 -25.90 -25.44 -30.16
N ARG A 163 -26.61 -25.24 -31.28
CA ARG A 163 -26.91 -26.32 -32.23
C ARG A 163 -25.67 -26.81 -32.98
N ASP A 164 -24.66 -25.97 -33.19
CA ASP A 164 -23.42 -26.32 -33.88
C ASP A 164 -22.30 -26.78 -32.93
N ASN A 165 -22.53 -26.75 -31.62
CA ASN A 165 -21.66 -27.24 -30.55
C ASN A 165 -20.29 -26.53 -30.51
N ASP A 166 -20.28 -25.22 -30.76
CA ASP A 166 -19.06 -24.41 -30.72
C ASP A 166 -18.79 -23.80 -29.33
N GLY A 167 -19.77 -23.93 -28.42
CA GLY A 167 -19.76 -23.43 -27.05
C GLY A 167 -20.52 -22.13 -26.86
N PHE A 168 -21.07 -21.54 -27.92
CA PHE A 168 -21.93 -20.36 -27.91
C PHE A 168 -23.29 -20.70 -28.52
N GLY A 169 -24.33 -20.04 -28.02
CA GLY A 169 -25.68 -20.19 -28.55
C GLY A 169 -26.32 -18.83 -28.73
N CYS A 170 -27.31 -18.78 -29.62
CA CYS A 170 -28.04 -17.57 -29.98
C CYS A 170 -27.12 -16.45 -30.50
N GLU A 171 -26.15 -16.78 -31.36
CA GLU A 171 -25.25 -15.82 -32.01
C GLU A 171 -25.86 -15.10 -33.23
N ASP A 172 -27.02 -15.55 -33.70
CA ASP A 172 -27.69 -15.07 -34.91
C ASP A 172 -28.68 -13.90 -34.69
#